data_AF-A0A928RYT6-F1
#
_entry.id   AF-A0A928RYT6-F1
#
_cell.length_a   1.000
_cell.length_b   1.000
_cell.length_c   1.000
_cell.angle_alpha   90.00
_cell.angle_beta   90.00
_cell.angle_gamma   90.00
#
_symmetry.space_group_name_H-M   'P 1'
#
loop_
_entity.id
_entity.type
_entity.pdbx_description
1 polymer ?
#
loop_
_entity_poly.entity_id
_entity_poly.type
_entity_poly.pdbx_seq_one_letter_code
_entity_poly.pdbx_strand_id
1 'polypeptide(L)'
;MGIRTPELLLKIDIPRQKLYYLEQKGFIKPRKILIGDKEFREYSEEDVKKVEFIWKYLKKGFKYKIAYEKAMEELQNPQLNLVKTEKPA
;
A
#
# COMPACT_ATOMS: atom_id res chain seq x y z
N MET A 1 -10.13 -13.13 1.59
CA MET A 1 -8.96 -13.92 2.07
C MET A 1 -7.89 -12.93 2.48
N GLY A 2 -7.21 -13.13 3.61
CA GLY A 2 -6.13 -12.26 4.01
C GLY A 2 -4.79 -12.72 3.49
N ILE A 3 -3.91 -11.77 3.17
CA ILE A 3 -2.61 -12.02 2.54
C ILE A 3 -1.54 -11.90 3.62
N ARG A 4 -0.61 -12.85 3.72
CA ARG A 4 0.48 -12.77 4.71
C ARG A 4 1.61 -11.87 4.23
N THR A 5 2.45 -11.39 5.16
CA THR A 5 3.64 -10.58 4.83
C THR A 5 4.49 -11.15 3.67
N PRO A 6 4.94 -12.43 3.66
CA PRO A 6 5.76 -12.95 2.56
C PRO A 6 5.04 -12.94 1.20
N GLU A 7 3.74 -13.26 1.17
CA GLU A 7 2.94 -13.22 -0.06
C GLU A 7 2.78 -11.79 -0.58
N LEU A 8 2.56 -10.82 0.32
CA LEU A 8 2.46 -9.41 -0.04
C LEU A 8 3.77 -8.88 -0.64
N LEU A 9 4.91 -9.24 -0.04
CA LEU A 9 6.23 -8.86 -0.55
C LEU A 9 6.46 -9.40 -1.96
N LEU A 10 6.11 -10.67 -2.21
CA LEU A 10 6.22 -11.31 -3.52
C LEU A 10 5.27 -10.70 -4.55
N LYS A 11 4.04 -10.36 -4.14
CA LYS A 11 3.01 -9.81 -5.04
C LYS A 11 3.34 -8.40 -5.53
N ILE A 12 3.85 -7.55 -4.65
CA ILE A 12 4.06 -6.11 -4.95
C ILE A 12 5.52 -5.81 -5.32
N ASP A 13 6.44 -6.74 -5.07
CA ASP A 13 7.88 -6.54 -5.25
C ASP A 13 8.36 -5.28 -4.49
N ILE A 14 7.89 -5.16 -3.25
CA ILE A 14 8.27 -4.08 -2.34
C ILE A 14 9.31 -4.60 -1.34
N PRO A 15 10.42 -3.87 -1.10
CA PRO A 15 11.38 -4.29 -0.09
C PRO A 15 10.78 -4.22 1.32
N ARG A 16 11.09 -5.23 2.13
CA ARG A 16 10.55 -5.42 3.49
C ARG A 16 10.67 -4.19 4.39
N GLN A 17 11.77 -3.45 4.28
CA GLN A 17 11.99 -2.21 5.03
C GLN A 17 10.96 -1.13 4.70
N LYS A 18 10.56 -1.00 3.42
CA LYS A 18 9.55 -0.03 2.99
C LYS A 18 8.18 -0.43 3.52
N LEU A 19 7.84 -1.72 3.45
CA LEU A 19 6.60 -2.23 4.01
C LEU A 19 6.48 -1.91 5.52
N TYR A 20 7.53 -2.21 6.29
CA TYR A 20 7.53 -1.89 7.73
C TYR A 20 7.44 -0.40 8.01
N TYR A 21 8.03 0.45 7.16
CA TYR A 21 7.89 1.89 7.29
C TYR A 21 6.43 2.34 7.06
N LEU A 22 5.73 1.72 6.11
CA LEU A 22 4.31 2.01 5.87
C LEU A 22 3.43 1.60 7.07
N GLU A 23 3.74 0.46 7.69
CA GLU A 23 3.07 -0.01 8.92
C GLU A 23 3.36 0.93 10.10
N GLN A 24 4.62 1.30 10.32
CA GLN A 24 5.02 2.20 11.41
C GLN A 24 4.39 3.60 11.29
N LYS A 25 4.24 4.10 10.06
CA LYS A 25 3.57 5.38 9.80
C LYS A 25 2.04 5.28 9.83
N GLY A 26 1.48 4.08 9.96
CA GLY A 26 0.04 3.86 10.02
C GLY A 26 -0.68 3.99 8.68
N PHE A 27 0.06 4.00 7.56
CA PHE A 27 -0.53 4.01 6.21
C PHE A 27 -1.25 2.69 5.89
N ILE A 28 -0.76 1.59 6.49
CA ILE A 28 -1.39 0.27 6.45
C ILE A 28 -1.47 -0.30 7.86
N LYS A 29 -2.51 -1.09 8.12
CA LYS A 29 -2.74 -1.71 9.42
C LYS A 29 -3.03 -3.19 9.21
N PRO A 30 -2.02 -4.08 9.32
CA PRO A 30 -2.30 -5.51 9.31
C PRO A 30 -3.21 -5.89 10.47
N ARG A 31 -4.04 -6.90 10.24
CA ARG A 31 -4.70 -7.63 11.32
C ARG A 31 -3.70 -8.63 11.88
N LYS A 32 -3.64 -8.73 13.20
CA LYS A 32 -2.90 -9.79 13.88
C LYS A 32 -3.82 -10.99 14.03
N ILE A 33 -3.43 -12.12 13.46
CA ILE A 33 -4.15 -13.38 13.61
C ILE A 33 -3.29 -14.36 14.40
N LEU A 34 -3.91 -15.06 15.35
CA LEU A 34 -3.29 -16.16 16.07
C LEU A 34 -3.65 -17.46 15.35
N ILE A 35 -2.62 -18.20 14.93
CA ILE A 35 -2.78 -19.54 14.35
C ILE A 35 -2.00 -20.50 15.26
N GLY A 36 -2.72 -21.24 16.09
CA GLY A 36 -2.12 -21.97 17.22
C GLY A 36 -1.44 -20.98 18.17
N ASP A 37 -0.17 -21.23 18.48
CA ASP A 37 0.66 -20.37 19.33
C ASP A 37 1.45 -19.28 18.58
N LYS A 38 1.25 -19.13 17.26
CA LYS A 38 1.99 -18.17 16.43
C LYS A 38 1.12 -16.99 16.01
N GLU A 39 1.64 -15.79 16.23
CA GLU A 39 1.06 -14.55 15.72
C GLU A 39 1.53 -14.27 14.28
N PHE A 40 0.59 -14.11 13.37
CA PHE A 40 0.83 -13.72 11.99
C PHE A 40 0.19 -12.37 11.68
N ARG A 41 0.81 -11.66 10.73
CA ARG A 41 0.24 -10.43 10.14
C ARG A 41 -0.52 -10.80 8.88
N GLU A 42 -1.77 -10.42 8.85
CA GLU A 42 -2.68 -10.62 7.76
C GLU A 42 -3.13 -9.26 7.21
N TYR A 43 -2.92 -9.04 5.92
CA TYR A 43 -3.31 -7.83 5.21
C TYR A 43 -4.58 -8.09 4.42
N SER A 44 -5.53 -7.17 4.50
CA SER A 44 -6.76 -7.25 3.70
C SER A 44 -6.44 -6.96 2.24
N GLU A 45 -7.33 -7.34 1.32
CA GLU A 45 -7.16 -6.98 -0.10
C GLU A 45 -7.07 -5.46 -0.31
N GLU A 46 -7.80 -4.68 0.48
CA GLU A 46 -7.70 -3.23 0.50
C GLU A 46 -6.32 -2.74 0.94
N ASP A 47 -5.72 -3.37 1.96
CA ASP A 47 -4.36 -3.03 2.41
C ASP A 47 -3.35 -3.34 1.32
N VAL A 48 -3.48 -4.48 0.65
CA VAL A 48 -2.61 -4.87 -0.46
C VAL A 48 -2.72 -3.87 -1.61
N LYS A 49 -3.93 -3.47 -2.01
CA LYS A 49 -4.12 -2.43 -3.03
C LYS A 49 -3.50 -1.11 -2.59
N LYS A 50 -3.69 -0.68 -1.33
CA LYS A 50 -3.04 0.53 -0.80
C LYS A 50 -1.52 0.45 -0.94
N VAL A 51 -0.89 -0.64 -0.50
CA VAL A 51 0.57 -0.80 -0.64
C VAL A 51 0.99 -0.75 -2.10
N GLU A 52 0.25 -1.39 -3.01
CA GLU A 52 0.53 -1.42 -4.44
C GLU A 52 0.54 -0.01 -5.04
N PHE A 53 -0.52 0.78 -4.80
CA PHE A 53 -0.59 2.16 -5.28
C PHE A 53 0.47 3.05 -4.62
N ILE A 54 0.67 2.94 -3.31
CA ILE A 54 1.70 3.70 -2.61
C ILE A 54 3.08 3.38 -3.20
N TRP A 55 3.38 2.09 -3.44
CA TRP A 55 4.64 1.65 -4.02
C TRP A 55 4.84 2.17 -5.44
N LYS A 56 3.80 2.13 -6.27
CA LYS A 56 3.80 2.73 -7.62
C LYS A 56 4.21 4.20 -7.58
N TYR A 57 3.69 5.00 -6.64
CA TYR A 57 4.08 6.41 -6.49
C TYR A 57 5.47 6.59 -5.85
N LEU A 58 5.85 5.74 -4.89
CA LEU A 58 7.21 5.77 -4.33
C LEU A 58 8.27 5.48 -5.39
N LYS A 59 8.04 4.51 -6.30
CA LYS A 59 8.94 4.22 -7.43
C LYS A 59 9.06 5.39 -8.41
N LYS A 60 8.03 6.24 -8.51
CA LYS A 60 8.06 7.48 -9.30
C LYS A 60 8.80 8.64 -8.60
N GLY A 61 9.36 8.42 -7.40
CA GLY A 61 10.12 9.41 -6.65
C GLY A 61 9.28 10.31 -5.74
N PHE A 62 7.98 10.04 -5.57
CA PHE A 62 7.15 10.80 -4.64
C PHE A 62 7.53 10.48 -3.19
N LYS A 63 7.37 11.47 -2.29
CA LYS A 63 7.50 11.27 -0.84
C LYS A 63 6.33 10.44 -0.32
N TYR A 64 6.53 9.68 0.76
CA TYR A 64 5.51 8.78 1.35
C TYR A 64 4.14 9.43 1.57
N LYS A 65 4.10 10.66 2.10
CA LYS A 65 2.83 11.37 2.33
C LYS A 65 2.07 11.60 1.02
N ILE A 66 2.75 12.16 0.02
CA ILE A 66 2.18 12.43 -1.31
C ILE A 66 1.81 11.12 -2.02
N ALA A 67 2.65 10.10 -1.91
CA ALA A 67 2.38 8.79 -2.48
C ALA A 67 1.11 8.16 -1.88
N TYR A 68 0.91 8.30 -0.56
CA TYR A 68 -0.30 7.85 0.12
C TYR A 68 -1.54 8.65 -0.29
N GLU A 69 -1.44 9.98 -0.34
CA GLU A 69 -2.56 10.84 -0.79
C GLU A 69 -2.99 10.47 -2.21
N LYS A 70 -2.02 10.34 -3.14
CA LYS A 70 -2.30 9.93 -4.52
C LYS A 70 -2.87 8.52 -4.62
N ALA A 71 -2.36 7.58 -3.81
CA ALA A 71 -2.88 6.23 -3.75
C ALA A 71 -4.34 6.21 -3.27
N MET A 72 -4.68 7.02 -2.27
CA MET A 72 -6.04 7.13 -1.76
C MET A 72 -6.99 7.81 -2.75
N GLU A 73 -6.54 8.86 -3.44
CA GLU A 73 -7.29 9.48 -4.55
C GLU A 73 -7.62 8.44 -5.64
N GLU A 74 -6.64 7.62 -6.04
CA GLU A 74 -6.80 6.61 -7.09
C GLU A 74 -7.73 5.45 -6.63
N LEU A 75 -7.66 5.08 -5.35
CA LEU A 75 -8.55 4.07 -4.75
C LEU A 75 -10.00 4.54 -4.61
N GLN A 76 -10.21 5.80 -4.22
CA GLN A 76 -11.54 6.38 -4.09
C GLN A 76 -12.18 6.68 -5.45
N ASN A 77 -11.36 6.95 -6.46
CA ASN A 77 -11.85 7.38 -7.75
C ASN A 77 -11.05 6.76 -8.91
N PRO A 78 -11.34 5.49 -9.27
CA PRO A 78 -10.64 4.80 -10.36
C PRO A 78 -10.76 5.49 -11.74
N GLN A 79 -11.67 6.46 -11.89
CA GLN A 79 -11.88 7.23 -13.12
C GLN A 79 -11.00 8.49 -13.26
N LEU A 80 -10.27 8.91 -12.20
CA LEU A 80 -9.56 10.20 -12.21
C LEU A 80 -8.23 10.20 -13.01
N ASN A 81 -7.69 9.03 -13.32
CA ASN A 81 -6.41 8.90 -14.03
C ASN A 81 -6.49 9.18 -15.54
N LEU A 82 -7.68 9.50 -16.07
CA LEU A 82 -7.83 9.95 -17.46
C LEU A 82 -7.70 11.48 -17.63
N VAL A 83 -7.67 12.28 -16.56
CA VAL A 83 -7.83 13.75 -16.70
C VAL A 83 -6.75 14.62 -16.06
N LYS A 84 -5.90 14.11 -15.14
CA LYS A 84 -4.89 14.95 -14.45
C LYS A 84 -3.50 14.94 -15.12
N THR A 85 -3.44 15.05 -16.45
CA THR A 85 -2.25 15.50 -17.19
C THR A 85 -2.27 16.99 -17.55
N GLU A 86 -3.20 17.78 -17.01
CA GLU A 86 -3.21 19.22 -17.25
C GLU A 86 -2.74 19.95 -15.99
N LYS A 87 -1.45 20.32 -16.01
CA LYS A 87 -0.94 21.47 -15.27
C LYS A 87 -1.75 22.70 -15.70
N PRO A 88 -2.28 23.52 -14.80
CA PRO A 88 -2.43 24.94 -15.07
C PRO A 88 -1.12 25.63 -14.74
N ALA A 89 -0.70 26.46 -15.70
CA ALA A 89 0.45 27.35 -15.66
C ALA A 89 0.29 28.49 -14.64
#